data_AF-A0A7K2QPZ4-F1
#
_entry.id   AF-A0A7K2QPZ4-F1
#
_cell.length_a   1.000
_cell.length_b   1.000
_cell.length_c   1.000
_cell.angle_alpha   90.00
_cell.angle_beta   90.00
_cell.angle_gamma   90.00
#
_symmetry.space_group_name_H-M   'P 1'
#
loop_
_entity.id
_entity.type
_entity.pdbx_description
1 polymer ?
#
loop_
_entity_poly.entity_id
_entity_poly.type
_entity_poly.pdbx_seq_one_letter_code
_entity_poly.pdbx_strand_id
1 'polypeptide(L)' 'MSAYGSGAGSAPVPVGGAGTLIVVAKAPVPGRVKTRLTPHFTPRQAAELARAALQDTLDAVLATPARRRVLYLDGAPGH' A
#
# COMPACT_ATOMS: atom_id res chain seq x y z
N MET A 1 39.19 -33.44 -15.57
CA MET A 1 39.10 -32.00 -15.93
C MET A 1 37.65 -31.74 -16.29
N SER A 2 36.91 -31.08 -15.38
CA SER A 2 35.45 -30.99 -15.34
C SER A 2 34.93 -29.92 -16.29
N ALA A 3 33.87 -30.20 -17.05
CA ALA A 3 33.04 -29.18 -17.68
C ALA A 3 31.66 -29.22 -17.01
N TYR A 4 31.49 -28.36 -16.01
CA TYR A 4 30.19 -28.06 -15.41
C TYR A 4 29.28 -27.39 -16.44
N GLY A 5 28.02 -27.84 -16.45
CA GLY A 5 26.98 -27.39 -17.36
C GLY A 5 26.72 -25.89 -17.31
N SER A 6 26.48 -25.34 -18.50
CA SER A 6 25.96 -24.00 -18.71
C SER A 6 24.47 -23.99 -18.30
N GLY A 7 24.22 -23.84 -17.01
CA GLY A 7 22.93 -23.40 -16.51
C GLY A 7 22.83 -21.90 -16.75
N ALA A 8 22.24 -21.51 -17.87
CA ALA A 8 21.80 -20.14 -18.08
C ALA A 8 20.89 -19.77 -16.89
N GLY A 9 21.40 -18.93 -15.99
CA GLY A 9 20.62 -18.42 -14.87
C GLY A 9 19.36 -17.80 -15.44
N SER A 10 18.21 -18.37 -15.09
CA SER A 10 16.92 -17.82 -15.47
C SER A 10 16.89 -16.39 -14.97
N ALA A 11 16.89 -15.43 -15.90
CA ALA A 11 16.53 -14.07 -15.55
C ALA A 11 15.20 -14.12 -14.78
N PRO A 12 15.04 -13.37 -13.67
CA PRO A 12 13.78 -13.35 -12.97
C PRO A 12 12.70 -12.97 -14.00
N VAL A 13 11.77 -13.90 -14.25
CA VAL A 13 10.61 -13.62 -15.08
C VAL A 13 9.93 -12.43 -14.42
N PRO A 14 9.75 -11.28 -15.10
CA PRO A 14 8.90 -10.25 -14.56
C PRO A 14 7.52 -10.87 -14.46
N VAL A 15 7.13 -11.28 -13.26
CA VAL A 15 5.73 -11.58 -12.95
C VAL A 15 5.00 -10.25 -13.02
N GLY A 16 4.73 -9.80 -14.24
CA GLY A 16 3.86 -8.66 -14.50
C GLY A 16 2.59 -8.93 -13.73
N GLY A 17 2.37 -8.16 -12.67
CA GLY A 17 1.46 -8.52 -11.61
C GLY A 17 0.08 -8.87 -12.13
N ALA A 18 -0.22 -10.16 -12.23
CA ALA A 18 -1.48 -10.64 -12.79
C ALA A 18 -2.67 -10.37 -11.86
N GLY A 19 -2.40 -9.90 -10.63
CA GLY A 19 -3.39 -9.65 -9.60
C GLY A 19 -4.02 -8.26 -9.63
N THR A 20 -5.18 -8.16 -8.97
CA THR A 20 -5.77 -6.88 -8.58
C THR A 20 -5.36 -6.57 -7.14
N LEU A 21 -4.81 -5.38 -6.90
CA LEU A 21 -4.57 -4.86 -5.56
C LEU A 21 -5.75 -3.99 -5.14
N ILE A 22 -6.32 -4.29 -3.96
CA ILE A 22 -7.41 -3.52 -3.38
C ILE A 22 -6.92 -2.93 -2.05
N VAL A 23 -6.94 -1.61 -1.96
CA VAL A 23 -6.72 -0.88 -0.70
C VAL A 23 -8.09 -0.51 -0.15
N VAL A 24 -8.36 -0.91 1.08
CA VAL A 24 -9.58 -0.55 1.81
C VAL A 24 -9.18 0.45 2.90
N ALA A 25 -9.68 1.67 2.79
CA ALA A 25 -9.32 2.76 3.68
C ALA A 25 -10.55 3.54 4.15
N LYS A 26 -10.41 4.23 5.28
CA LYS A 26 -11.36 5.26 5.74
C LYS A 26 -10.76 6.64 5.48
N ALA A 27 -11.60 7.61 5.13
CA ALA A 27 -11.16 8.99 4.96
C ALA A 27 -10.54 9.53 6.27
N PRO A 28 -9.43 10.29 6.22
CA PRO A 28 -8.69 10.74 7.41
C PRO A 28 -9.39 11.86 8.18
N VAL A 29 -10.54 11.56 8.76
CA VAL A 29 -11.35 12.54 9.51
C VAL A 29 -11.07 12.42 11.01
N PRO A 30 -10.75 13.54 11.71
CA PRO A 30 -10.54 13.53 13.15
C PRO A 30 -11.67 12.84 13.91
N GLY A 31 -11.31 11.94 14.83
CA GLY A 31 -12.27 11.18 15.65
C GLY A 31 -12.95 10.01 14.93
N ARG A 32 -12.70 9.80 13.63
CA ARG A 32 -13.23 8.65 12.87
C ARG A 32 -12.19 7.60 12.52
N VAL A 33 -10.93 8.00 12.42
CA VAL A 33 -9.80 7.12 12.09
C VAL A 33 -8.86 6.96 13.27
N LYS A 34 -8.27 5.76 13.37
CA LYS A 34 -7.22 5.44 14.35
C LYS A 34 -7.57 5.89 15.78
N THR A 35 -8.83 5.75 16.20
CA THR A 35 -9.32 6.18 17.52
C THR A 35 -8.68 5.42 18.68
N ARG A 36 -8.13 4.23 18.42
CA ARG A 36 -7.29 3.51 19.39
C ARG A 36 -5.97 4.22 19.70
N LEU A 37 -5.54 5.19 18.89
CA LEU A 37 -4.37 6.04 19.15
C LEU A 37 -4.70 7.26 20.02
N THR A 38 -5.97 7.53 20.30
CA THR A 38 -6.40 8.70 21.06
C THR A 38 -5.87 8.84 22.50
N PRO A 39 -5.43 7.79 23.25
CA PRO A 39 -4.73 8.04 24.51
C PRO A 39 -3.36 8.72 24.35
N HIS A 40 -2.75 8.67 23.15
CA HIS A 40 -1.40 9.23 22.89
C HIS A 40 -1.41 10.35 21.83
N PHE A 41 -2.46 10.45 21.05
CA PHE A 41 -2.59 11.43 19.96
C PHE A 41 -3.93 12.16 20.06
N THR A 42 -3.92 13.46 19.83
CA THR A 42 -5.17 14.19 19.61
C THR A 42 -5.92 13.60 18.40
N PRO A 43 -7.26 13.74 18.32
CA PRO A 43 -8.03 13.29 17.15
C PRO A 43 -7.49 13.83 15.82
N ARG A 44 -6.94 15.05 15.83
CA ARG A 44 -6.32 15.68 14.66
C ARG A 44 -5.01 15.01 14.29
N GLN A 45 -4.11 14.78 15.25
CA GLN A 45 -2.86 14.05 15.00
C GLN A 45 -3.11 12.62 14.51
N ALA A 46 -4.12 11.94 15.05
CA ALA A 46 -4.50 10.61 14.58
C ALA A 46 -4.99 10.62 13.11
N ALA A 47 -5.73 11.67 12.71
CA ALA A 47 -6.13 11.88 11.33
C ALA A 47 -4.96 12.23 10.40
N GLU A 48 -4.06 13.13 10.82
CA GLU A 48 -2.84 13.45 10.07
C GLU A 48 -1.97 12.20 9.84
N LEU A 49 -1.77 11.39 10.88
CA LEU A 49 -1.04 10.13 10.79
C LEU A 49 -1.74 9.14 9.85
N ALA A 50 -3.07 9.05 9.91
CA ALA A 50 -3.83 8.20 9.00
C ALA A 50 -3.70 8.66 7.54
N ARG A 51 -3.65 9.97 7.29
CA ARG A 51 -3.44 10.54 5.95
C ARG A 51 -2.05 10.18 5.40
N ALA A 52 -1.01 10.41 6.20
CA ALA A 52 0.37 10.07 5.83
C ALA A 52 0.51 8.56 5.53
N ALA A 53 0.01 7.70 6.43
CA ALA A 53 0.06 6.25 6.24
C ALA A 53 -0.71 5.80 4.98
N LEU A 54 -1.82 6.46 4.65
CA LEU A 54 -2.56 6.17 3.42
C LEU A 54 -1.76 6.58 2.17
N GLN A 55 -1.12 7.77 2.19
CA GLN A 55 -0.25 8.22 1.10
C GLN A 55 0.92 7.24 0.88
N ASP A 56 1.63 6.87 1.94
CA ASP A 56 2.72 5.89 1.87
C ASP A 56 2.25 4.54 1.30
N THR A 57 1.05 4.10 1.69
CA THR A 57 0.44 2.86 1.17
C THR A 57 0.13 2.98 -0.31
N LEU A 58 -0.41 4.11 -0.75
CA LEU A 58 -0.74 4.34 -2.17
C LEU A 58 0.54 4.39 -3.01
N ASP A 59 1.59 5.05 -2.53
CA ASP A 59 2.90 5.07 -3.20
C ASP A 59 3.49 3.67 -3.34
N ALA A 60 3.41 2.85 -2.30
CA ALA A 60 3.84 1.45 -2.35
C ALA A 60 3.01 0.62 -3.35
N VAL A 61 1.69 0.83 -3.40
CA VAL A 61 0.79 0.14 -4.34
C VAL A 61 1.04 0.57 -5.79
N LEU A 62 1.40 1.83 -6.02
CA LEU A 62 1.78 2.33 -7.33
C LEU A 62 3.12 1.73 -7.80
N ALA A 63 4.08 1.58 -6.89
CA ALA A 63 5.37 0.93 -7.18
C ALA A 63 5.26 -0.59 -7.38
N THR A 64 4.23 -1.23 -6.83
CA THR A 64 4.03 -2.68 -6.93
C THR A 64 3.50 -3.07 -8.32
N PRO A 65 4.07 -4.08 -9.00
CA PRO A 65 3.49 -4.63 -10.22
C PRO A 65 2.09 -5.19 -9.97
N ALA A 66 1.08 -4.59 -10.60
CA ALA A 66 -0.30 -5.05 -10.55
C ALA A 66 -1.05 -4.59 -11.80
N ARG A 67 -1.86 -5.48 -12.38
CA ARG A 67 -2.67 -5.18 -13.58
C ARG A 67 -3.78 -4.18 -13.27
N ARG A 68 -4.31 -4.21 -12.04
CA ARG A 68 -5.38 -3.33 -11.59
C ARG A 68 -5.15 -2.93 -10.13
N ARG A 69 -5.43 -1.66 -9.84
CA ARG A 69 -5.35 -1.08 -8.49
C ARG A 69 -6.69 -0.42 -8.18
N VAL A 70 -7.27 -0.71 -7.03
CA VAL A 70 -8.55 -0.17 -6.59
C VAL A 70 -8.39 0.38 -5.18
N LEU A 71 -8.79 1.62 -4.97
CA LEU A 71 -8.98 2.20 -3.64
C LEU A 71 -10.47 2.20 -3.33
N TYR A 72 -10.88 1.41 -2.34
CA TYR A 72 -12.17 1.55 -1.69
C TYR A 72 -11.99 2.50 -0.51
N LEU A 73 -12.60 3.69 -0.61
CA LEU A 73 -12.54 4.72 0.42
C LEU A 73 -13.92 4.86 1.08
N ASP A 74 -13.99 4.59 2.39
CA ASP A 74 -15.13 4.93 3.22
C ASP A 74 -15.01 6.41 3.66
N GLY A 75 -15.71 7.28 2.92
CA GLY A 75 -15.68 8.74 3.08
C GLY A 75 -15.31 9.46 1.78
N ALA A 76 -15.16 10.79 1.83
CA ALA A 76 -14.82 11.57 0.65
C ALA A 76 -13.29 11.63 0.41
N PRO A 77 -12.84 11.65 -0.84
CA PRO A 77 -11.44 11.88 -1.18
C PRO A 77 -11.00 13.32 -0.83
N GLY A 78 -9.74 13.49 -0.44
CA GLY A 78 -9.13 14.82 -0.21
C GLY A 78 -9.27 15.41 1.21
N HIS A 79 -9.72 14.62 2.19
CA HIS A 79 -9.83 15.04 3.61
C HIS A 79 -8.53 14.86 4.42
#